data_AF-A0AAN8VWE7-F1
#
_entry.id   AF-A0AAN8VWE7-F1
#
_cell.length_a   1.000
_cell.length_b   1.000
_cell.length_c   1.000
_cell.angle_alpha   90.00
_cell.angle_beta   90.00
_cell.angle_gamma   90.00
#
_symmetry.space_group_name_H-M   'P 1'
#
loop_
_entity.id
_entity.type
_entity.pdbx_description
1 polymer ?
#
loop_
_entity_poly.entity_id
_entity_poly.type
_entity_poly.pdbx_seq_one_letter_code
_entity_poly.pdbx_strand_id
1 'polypeptide(L)'
;MSIPKEPDQVMKFRGGSVLGKKTILKSDHFPGCQNKRLFPQIDGAPNYRQADSLHVHGVAIPTIDGIRNVLDHIRAQMTGKKSKLLWINLREEPVVYINGRPFVLRDVERPFSNLEYTGINRARVEQMESRLKDDIMLEAARYGNKILVTDELLDGQMVDQWEPVTLESVKTPLEVYETLQLEGFYVDYERVPITDEKSPKELDFDILLWTLNGLVVTRISLFGVQNYGDNLVYRAVHGLVQVV
;
A
#
# COMPACT_ATOMS: atom_id res chain seq x y z
N MET A 1 -13.79 -30.38 13.20
CA MET A 1 -12.97 -29.19 13.51
C MET A 1 -11.53 -29.56 13.17
N SER A 2 -10.92 -28.92 12.18
CA SER A 2 -9.50 -29.14 11.89
C SER A 2 -8.67 -28.51 13.01
N ILE A 3 -7.72 -29.29 13.53
CA ILE A 3 -6.74 -28.83 14.52
C ILE A 3 -5.98 -27.64 13.90
N PRO A 4 -5.80 -26.50 14.60
CA PRO A 4 -4.92 -25.45 14.11
C PRO A 4 -3.54 -26.06 13.92
N LYS A 5 -3.08 -26.14 12.67
CA LYS A 5 -1.69 -26.51 12.41
C LYS A 5 -0.80 -25.41 12.97
N GLU A 6 0.33 -25.79 13.56
CA GLU A 6 1.36 -24.85 13.99
C GLU A 6 1.68 -23.88 12.83
N PRO A 7 1.85 -22.56 13.09
CA PRO A 7 2.17 -21.55 12.06
C PRO A 7 3.25 -22.01 11.06
N ASP A 8 4.33 -22.61 11.58
CA ASP A 8 5.42 -23.20 10.80
C ASP A 8 4.97 -24.23 9.76
N GLN A 9 3.97 -25.05 10.10
CA GLN A 9 3.44 -26.05 9.17
C GLN A 9 2.65 -25.35 8.06
N VAL A 10 1.82 -24.36 8.40
CA VAL A 10 1.05 -23.59 7.41
C VAL A 10 2.00 -22.97 6.39
N MET A 11 3.04 -22.26 6.86
CA MET A 11 4.04 -21.59 6.01
C MET A 11 4.82 -22.58 5.11
N LYS A 12 5.07 -23.81 5.57
CA LYS A 12 5.73 -24.87 4.78
C LYS A 12 4.83 -25.47 3.69
N PHE A 13 3.51 -25.48 3.91
CA PHE A 13 2.52 -26.08 3.02
C PHE A 13 1.76 -25.06 2.16
N ARG A 14 2.10 -23.77 2.24
CA ARG A 14 1.62 -22.75 1.29
C ARG A 14 1.91 -23.19 -0.14
N GLY A 15 0.91 -23.04 -1.00
CA GLY A 15 0.94 -23.54 -2.37
C GLY A 15 0.26 -22.60 -3.37
N GLY A 16 0.06 -21.34 -2.97
CA GLY A 16 -0.44 -20.31 -3.85
C GLY A 16 0.57 -19.94 -4.93
N SER A 17 0.08 -19.30 -5.99
CA SER A 17 0.91 -18.83 -7.10
C SER A 17 1.79 -17.63 -6.73
N VAL A 18 1.36 -16.84 -5.74
CA VAL A 18 2.06 -15.71 -5.13
C VAL A 18 2.26 -15.98 -3.63
N LEU A 19 1.23 -16.45 -2.92
CA LEU A 19 1.34 -16.87 -1.52
C LEU A 19 1.97 -18.28 -1.43
N GLY A 20 3.27 -18.33 -1.67
CA GLY A 20 4.06 -19.55 -1.81
C GLY A 20 4.67 -20.06 -0.49
N LYS A 21 5.39 -21.17 -0.59
CA LYS A 21 6.17 -21.74 0.52
C LYS A 21 7.17 -20.72 1.07
N LYS A 22 7.46 -20.81 2.37
CA LYS A 22 8.41 -19.93 3.07
C LYS A 22 8.05 -18.44 3.00
N THR A 23 6.80 -18.09 2.69
CA THR A 23 6.34 -16.71 2.71
C THR A 23 5.37 -16.46 3.86
N ILE A 24 5.38 -15.25 4.38
CA ILE A 24 4.44 -14.73 5.38
C ILE A 24 3.64 -13.57 4.81
N LEU A 25 2.42 -13.36 5.34
CA LEU A 25 1.64 -12.15 5.10
C LEU A 25 1.90 -11.21 6.27
N LYS A 26 2.87 -10.31 6.11
CA LYS A 26 3.26 -9.39 7.17
C LYS A 26 2.37 -8.15 7.14
N SER A 27 1.90 -7.70 8.30
CA SER A 27 1.25 -6.39 8.40
C SER A 27 2.22 -5.31 7.98
N ASP A 28 1.80 -4.54 6.99
CA ASP A 28 2.58 -3.46 6.43
C ASP A 28 2.44 -2.19 7.27
N HIS A 29 1.28 -2.02 7.92
CA HIS A 29 1.06 -0.98 8.91
C HIS A 29 1.47 -1.49 10.31
N PHE A 30 2.54 -0.94 10.89
CA PHE A 30 3.11 -1.40 12.16
C PHE A 30 3.30 -0.23 13.14
N PRO A 31 3.35 -0.45 14.47
CA PRO A 31 3.41 0.63 15.45
C PRO A 31 4.56 1.64 15.27
N GLY A 32 5.68 1.20 14.67
CA GLY A 32 6.86 2.03 14.37
C GLY A 32 6.77 2.85 13.08
N CYS A 33 5.73 2.68 12.26
CA CYS A 33 5.66 3.34 10.94
C CYS A 33 5.39 4.85 11.02
N GLN A 34 4.86 5.34 12.14
CA GLN A 34 4.53 6.74 12.34
C GLN A 34 5.71 7.52 12.95
N ASN A 35 6.21 8.51 12.22
CA ASN A 35 7.07 9.54 12.79
C ASN A 35 6.21 10.55 13.58
N LYS A 36 6.23 10.43 14.90
CA LYS A 36 5.45 11.27 15.84
C LYS A 36 5.80 12.77 15.81
N ARG A 37 6.88 13.17 15.10
CA ARG A 37 7.29 14.58 14.94
C ARG A 37 6.63 15.28 13.76
N LEU A 38 5.96 14.53 12.87
CA LEU A 38 5.28 15.11 11.70
C LEU A 38 3.86 15.55 12.05
N PHE A 39 3.46 16.69 11.49
CA PHE A 39 2.12 17.24 11.61
C PHE A 39 1.62 17.71 10.23
N PRO A 40 0.32 17.58 9.93
CA PRO A 40 -0.72 17.00 10.79
C PRO A 40 -0.61 15.47 10.89
N GLN A 41 -1.15 14.90 11.98
CA GLN A 41 -1.33 13.46 12.11
C GLN A 41 -2.73 13.09 11.63
N ILE A 42 -2.81 12.15 10.69
CA ILE A 42 -4.07 11.63 10.16
C ILE A 42 -4.18 10.17 10.59
N ASP A 43 -5.27 9.82 11.27
CA ASP A 43 -5.47 8.47 11.79
C ASP A 43 -5.50 7.44 10.65
N GLY A 44 -4.82 6.31 10.84
CA GLY A 44 -4.63 5.29 9.81
C GLY A 44 -3.74 5.70 8.63
N ALA A 45 -3.19 6.91 8.60
CA ALA A 45 -2.42 7.47 7.49
C ALA A 45 -1.02 7.98 7.94
N PRO A 46 -0.07 7.06 8.16
CA PRO A 46 1.24 7.40 8.69
C PRO A 46 2.05 8.38 7.84
N ASN A 47 2.88 9.18 8.51
CA ASN A 47 3.80 10.11 7.87
C ASN A 47 3.16 11.03 6.83
N TYR A 48 1.89 11.41 7.02
CA TYR A 48 1.24 12.37 6.16
C TYR A 48 2.04 13.68 6.07
N ARG A 49 2.19 14.21 4.85
CA ARG A 49 2.88 15.45 4.53
C ARG A 49 2.18 16.17 3.39
N GLN A 50 2.34 17.49 3.36
CA GLN A 50 1.94 18.33 2.24
C GLN A 50 3.15 19.15 1.80
N ALA A 51 3.42 19.18 0.50
CA ALA A 51 4.42 20.07 -0.09
C ALA A 51 3.78 21.45 -0.32
N ASP A 52 4.38 22.52 0.20
CA ASP A 52 3.78 23.85 0.38
C ASP A 52 2.80 24.35 -0.70
N SER A 53 3.21 25.27 -1.59
CA SER A 53 2.32 25.95 -2.55
C SER A 53 1.77 25.03 -3.66
N LEU A 54 2.04 23.73 -3.58
CA LEU A 54 1.70 22.73 -4.57
C LEU A 54 0.61 21.84 -3.97
N HIS A 55 -0.39 21.47 -4.74
CA HIS A 55 -1.47 20.59 -4.26
C HIS A 55 -1.03 19.13 -4.24
N VAL A 56 0.10 18.88 -3.55
CA VAL A 56 0.82 17.62 -3.49
C VAL A 56 0.94 17.17 -2.04
N HIS A 57 0.46 15.96 -1.79
CA HIS A 57 0.33 15.36 -0.46
C HIS A 57 0.98 13.98 -0.48
N GLY A 58 1.56 13.49 0.61
CA GLY A 58 2.11 12.12 0.68
C GLY A 58 1.84 11.45 2.02
N VAL A 59 1.81 10.11 2.03
CA VAL A 59 1.36 9.29 3.18
C VAL A 59 1.90 7.86 3.12
N ALA A 60 2.58 7.40 4.15
CA ALA A 60 3.08 6.02 4.22
C ALA A 60 1.96 5.02 4.53
N ILE A 61 1.92 3.91 3.77
CA ILE A 61 1.25 2.65 4.16
C ILE A 61 -0.11 2.80 4.88
N PRO A 62 -1.06 3.54 4.28
CA PRO A 62 -2.31 3.84 4.95
C PRO A 62 -3.21 2.61 5.06
N THR A 63 -4.06 2.57 6.09
CA THR A 63 -5.23 1.70 6.12
C THR A 63 -6.31 2.23 5.18
N ILE A 64 -7.35 1.44 4.88
CA ILE A 64 -8.48 1.94 4.07
C ILE A 64 -9.13 3.16 4.74
N ASP A 65 -9.30 3.14 6.06
CA ASP A 65 -9.83 4.29 6.80
C ASP A 65 -8.85 5.47 6.79
N GLY A 66 -7.55 5.20 6.83
CA GLY A 66 -6.51 6.20 6.61
C GLY A 66 -6.62 6.89 5.25
N ILE A 67 -6.88 6.13 4.18
CA ILE A 67 -7.13 6.68 2.85
C ILE A 67 -8.35 7.61 2.90
N ARG A 68 -9.47 7.19 3.49
CA ARG A 68 -10.67 8.04 3.65
C ARG A 68 -10.35 9.32 4.40
N ASN A 69 -9.67 9.21 5.54
CA ASN A 69 -9.30 10.35 6.37
C ASN A 69 -8.41 11.35 5.63
N VAL A 70 -7.47 10.87 4.79
CA VAL A 70 -6.64 11.74 3.93
C VAL A 70 -7.51 12.45 2.90
N LEU A 71 -8.39 11.73 2.20
CA LEU A 71 -9.26 12.32 1.18
C LEU A 71 -10.17 13.40 1.77
N ASP A 72 -10.75 13.15 2.95
CA ASP A 72 -11.59 14.12 3.65
C ASP A 72 -10.79 15.32 4.16
N HIS A 73 -9.59 15.09 4.70
CA HIS A 73 -8.69 16.15 5.14
C HIS A 73 -8.33 17.11 3.99
N ILE A 74 -7.92 16.56 2.84
CA ILE A 74 -7.56 17.36 1.66
C ILE A 74 -8.80 18.09 1.14
N ARG A 75 -9.95 17.42 1.08
CA ARG A 75 -11.21 18.02 0.62
C ARG A 75 -11.66 19.19 1.50
N ALA A 76 -11.50 19.11 2.81
CA ALA A 76 -11.84 20.19 3.74
C ALA A 76 -11.02 21.47 3.49
N GLN A 77 -9.82 21.35 2.93
CA GLN A 77 -8.95 22.48 2.55
C GLN A 77 -9.30 23.06 1.17
N MET A 78 -10.19 22.44 0.40
CA MET A 78 -10.57 22.92 -0.92
C MET A 78 -11.73 23.92 -0.85
N THR A 79 -11.48 25.17 -1.24
CA THR A 79 -12.53 26.18 -1.44
C THR A 79 -12.97 26.20 -2.91
N GLY A 80 -14.22 25.82 -3.22
CA GLY A 80 -14.79 25.94 -4.57
C GLY A 80 -15.28 24.63 -5.20
N LYS A 81 -15.24 24.54 -6.55
CA LYS A 81 -15.73 23.38 -7.33
C LYS A 81 -15.05 22.08 -6.89
N LYS A 82 -15.80 20.97 -6.93
CA LYS A 82 -15.28 19.60 -6.73
C LYS A 82 -14.07 19.36 -7.65
N SER A 83 -12.86 19.39 -7.11
CA SER A 83 -11.65 18.97 -7.82
C SER A 83 -11.50 17.46 -7.68
N LYS A 84 -11.13 16.79 -8.78
CA LYS A 84 -10.82 15.37 -8.78
C LYS A 84 -9.42 15.16 -8.19
N LEU A 85 -9.30 14.25 -7.24
CA LEU A 85 -8.02 13.83 -6.67
C LEU A 85 -7.47 12.67 -7.48
N LEU A 86 -6.16 12.64 -7.71
CA LEU A 86 -5.47 11.47 -8.22
C LEU A 86 -4.64 10.87 -7.08
N TRP A 87 -4.80 9.58 -6.82
CA TRP A 87 -3.97 8.81 -5.92
C TRP A 87 -3.01 7.94 -6.72
N ILE A 88 -1.70 8.22 -6.62
CA ILE A 88 -0.68 7.38 -7.27
C ILE A 88 0.04 6.53 -6.22
N ASN A 89 0.00 5.21 -6.41
CA ASN A 89 0.77 4.25 -5.63
C ASN A 89 2.08 3.93 -6.37
N LEU A 90 3.21 4.08 -5.67
CA LEU A 90 4.55 3.88 -6.24
C LEU A 90 5.15 2.50 -6.01
N ARG A 91 4.46 1.63 -5.27
CA ARG A 91 5.08 0.40 -4.79
C ARG A 91 5.25 -0.61 -5.91
N GLU A 92 6.47 -1.10 -6.09
CA GLU A 92 6.73 -2.27 -6.95
C GLU A 92 6.28 -3.59 -6.31
N GLU A 93 6.21 -3.64 -4.97
CA GLU A 93 5.74 -4.82 -4.26
C GLU A 93 4.21 -4.93 -4.29
N PRO A 94 3.66 -6.15 -4.38
CA PRO A 94 2.21 -6.37 -4.29
C PRO A 94 1.71 -6.12 -2.87
N VAL A 95 0.59 -5.41 -2.77
CA VAL A 95 -0.11 -5.12 -1.51
C VAL A 95 -1.51 -5.73 -1.55
N VAL A 96 -1.99 -6.21 -0.41
CA VAL A 96 -3.38 -6.63 -0.23
C VAL A 96 -3.94 -6.05 1.06
N TYR A 97 -5.20 -5.63 1.05
CA TYR A 97 -5.91 -5.20 2.24
C TYR A 97 -6.73 -6.36 2.80
N ILE A 98 -6.59 -6.62 4.09
CA ILE A 98 -7.41 -7.60 4.82
C ILE A 98 -8.04 -6.87 6.00
N ASN A 99 -9.37 -6.86 6.07
CA ASN A 99 -10.14 -6.13 7.10
C ASN A 99 -9.71 -4.66 7.24
N GLY A 100 -9.40 -4.01 6.10
CA GLY A 100 -9.00 -2.60 6.06
C GLY A 100 -7.52 -2.33 6.34
N ARG A 101 -6.73 -3.33 6.75
CA ARG A 101 -5.30 -3.20 7.03
C ARG A 101 -4.45 -3.66 5.84
N PRO A 102 -3.35 -2.97 5.49
CA PRO A 102 -2.47 -3.38 4.40
C PRO A 102 -1.51 -4.49 4.85
N PHE A 103 -1.30 -5.48 3.98
CA PHE A 103 -0.37 -6.59 4.14
C PHE A 103 0.52 -6.75 2.91
N VAL A 104 1.74 -7.21 3.16
CA VAL A 104 2.75 -7.50 2.13
C VAL A 104 3.30 -8.91 2.30
N LEU A 105 3.81 -9.45 1.19
CA LEU A 105 4.47 -10.74 1.18
C LEU A 105 5.93 -10.60 1.62
N ARG A 106 6.39 -11.45 2.54
CA ARG A 106 7.79 -11.47 3.00
C ARG A 106 8.33 -12.88 3.07
N ASP A 107 9.64 -13.03 2.93
CA ASP A 107 10.32 -14.29 3.20
C ASP A 107 10.35 -14.53 4.72
N VAL A 108 10.04 -15.77 5.16
CA VAL A 108 10.02 -16.14 6.59
C VAL A 108 11.40 -16.01 7.26
N GLU A 109 12.49 -16.23 6.51
CA GLU A 109 13.87 -16.12 7.00
C GLU A 109 14.35 -14.65 6.98
N ARG A 110 13.70 -13.78 6.19
CA ARG A 110 14.04 -12.35 6.05
C ARG A 110 12.79 -11.46 6.07
N PRO A 111 12.02 -11.44 7.17
CA PRO A 111 10.71 -10.80 7.22
C PRO A 111 10.75 -9.26 7.10
N PHE A 112 11.92 -8.65 7.33
CA PHE A 112 12.14 -7.20 7.23
C PHE A 112 12.70 -6.75 5.87
N SER A 113 13.09 -7.69 4.98
CA SER A 113 13.62 -7.38 3.66
C SER A 113 12.50 -7.33 2.63
N ASN A 114 12.56 -6.38 1.69
CA ASN A 114 11.63 -6.32 0.57
C ASN A 114 11.90 -7.48 -0.39
N LEU A 115 10.84 -7.98 -1.03
CA LEU A 115 10.99 -8.85 -2.19
C LEU A 115 11.18 -7.93 -3.41
N GLU A 116 12.35 -7.99 -4.03
CA GLU A 116 12.67 -7.13 -5.18
C GLU A 116 12.01 -7.64 -6.46
N TYR A 117 11.33 -6.73 -7.18
CA TYR A 117 10.71 -6.99 -8.48
C TYR A 117 11.19 -5.98 -9.53
N THR A 118 12.51 -5.82 -9.63
CA THR A 118 13.15 -4.79 -10.47
C THR A 118 12.52 -4.64 -11.86
N GLY A 119 12.08 -3.43 -12.20
CA GLY A 119 11.49 -3.11 -13.51
C GLY A 119 10.11 -3.69 -13.79
N ILE A 120 9.37 -4.12 -12.77
CA ILE A 120 7.99 -4.59 -12.91
C ILE A 120 7.08 -3.44 -13.39
N ASN A 121 6.14 -3.74 -14.29
CA ASN A 121 5.16 -2.76 -14.77
C ASN A 121 3.83 -2.88 -14.00
N ARG A 122 2.98 -1.85 -14.11
CA ARG A 122 1.65 -1.78 -13.48
C ARG A 122 0.84 -3.05 -13.63
N ALA A 123 0.61 -3.49 -14.87
CA ALA A 123 -0.25 -4.64 -15.17
C ALA A 123 0.25 -5.92 -14.49
N ARG A 124 1.57 -6.08 -14.37
CA ARG A 124 2.15 -7.24 -13.71
C ARG A 124 2.00 -7.18 -12.19
N VAL A 125 2.20 -6.01 -11.57
CA VAL A 125 1.98 -5.85 -10.11
C VAL A 125 0.51 -6.10 -9.75
N GLU A 126 -0.42 -5.46 -10.46
CA GLU A 126 -1.87 -5.61 -10.20
C GLU A 126 -2.33 -7.07 -10.43
N GLN A 127 -1.77 -7.76 -11.43
CA GLN A 127 -2.02 -9.19 -11.63
C GLN A 127 -1.51 -10.03 -10.45
N MET A 128 -0.36 -9.69 -9.87
CA MET A 128 0.16 -10.37 -8.68
C MET A 128 -0.72 -10.10 -7.45
N GLU A 129 -1.22 -8.88 -7.28
CA GLU A 129 -2.15 -8.52 -6.19
C GLU A 129 -3.48 -9.30 -6.31
N SER A 130 -4.03 -9.42 -7.52
CA SER A 130 -5.22 -10.23 -7.79
C SER A 130 -4.99 -11.71 -7.44
N ARG A 131 -3.86 -12.29 -7.88
CA ARG A 131 -3.53 -13.68 -7.56
C ARG A 131 -3.26 -13.91 -6.08
N LEU A 132 -2.65 -12.93 -5.41
CA LEU A 132 -2.43 -12.98 -3.97
C LEU A 132 -3.75 -13.02 -3.21
N LYS A 133 -4.73 -12.21 -3.62
CA LYS A 133 -6.10 -12.28 -3.11
C LYS A 133 -6.71 -13.67 -3.32
N ASP A 134 -6.61 -14.23 -4.52
CA ASP A 134 -7.12 -15.58 -4.82
C ASP A 134 -6.46 -16.65 -3.94
N ASP A 135 -5.13 -16.60 -3.80
CA ASP A 135 -4.38 -17.54 -2.97
C ASP A 135 -4.79 -17.45 -1.49
N ILE A 136 -5.02 -16.23 -0.97
CA ILE A 136 -5.53 -15.99 0.39
C ILE A 136 -6.89 -16.67 0.58
N MET A 137 -7.81 -16.50 -0.36
CA MET A 137 -9.14 -17.11 -0.27
C MET A 137 -9.07 -18.64 -0.33
N LEU A 138 -8.23 -19.19 -1.21
CA LEU A 138 -8.02 -20.64 -1.32
C LEU A 138 -7.33 -21.24 -0.08
N GLU A 139 -6.38 -20.52 0.52
CA GLU A 139 -5.79 -20.92 1.80
C GLU A 139 -6.80 -20.84 2.94
N ALA A 140 -7.54 -19.74 3.07
CA ALA A 140 -8.50 -19.55 4.13
C ALA A 140 -9.62 -20.59 4.12
N ALA A 141 -10.09 -21.02 2.94
CA ALA A 141 -11.07 -22.09 2.80
C ALA A 141 -10.61 -23.42 3.44
N ARG A 142 -9.30 -23.67 3.50
CA ARG A 142 -8.71 -24.87 4.14
C ARG A 142 -8.63 -24.74 5.67
N TYR A 143 -8.70 -23.51 6.20
CA TYR A 143 -8.51 -23.19 7.61
C TYR A 143 -9.73 -22.50 8.25
N GLY A 144 -10.94 -22.82 7.77
CA GLY A 144 -12.18 -22.33 8.37
C GLY A 144 -12.39 -20.83 8.17
N ASN A 145 -12.10 -20.33 6.97
CA ASN A 145 -12.17 -18.92 6.58
C ASN A 145 -11.25 -18.02 7.40
N LYS A 146 -10.06 -18.53 7.72
CA LYS A 146 -9.01 -17.75 8.38
C LYS A 146 -7.70 -17.87 7.63
N ILE A 147 -6.96 -16.77 7.54
CA ILE A 147 -5.63 -16.71 6.97
C ILE A 147 -4.60 -16.42 8.06
N LEU A 148 -3.43 -17.04 7.96
CA LEU A 148 -2.34 -16.76 8.88
C LEU A 148 -1.60 -15.48 8.43
N VAL A 149 -1.60 -14.47 9.29
CA VAL A 149 -0.89 -13.20 9.11
C VAL A 149 0.14 -13.03 10.22
N THR A 150 1.13 -12.16 10.00
CA THR A 150 2.19 -11.90 10.97
C THR A 150 2.26 -10.40 11.27
N ASP A 151 2.12 -10.03 12.53
CA ASP A 151 2.25 -8.65 13.02
C ASP A 151 3.64 -8.40 13.61
N GLU A 152 4.10 -7.15 13.54
CA GLU A 152 5.32 -6.68 14.20
C GLU A 152 4.95 -5.88 15.45
N LEU A 153 5.48 -6.29 16.60
CA LEU A 153 5.33 -5.58 17.86
C LEU A 153 6.35 -4.44 18.00
N LEU A 154 6.15 -3.58 19.00
CA LEU A 154 7.02 -2.42 19.27
C LEU A 154 8.49 -2.77 19.56
N ASP A 155 8.74 -3.98 20.06
CA ASP A 155 10.07 -4.53 20.33
C ASP A 155 10.69 -5.25 19.11
N GLY A 156 10.02 -5.22 17.96
CA GLY A 156 10.42 -5.90 16.74
C GLY A 156 10.09 -7.40 16.72
N GLN A 157 9.40 -7.93 17.74
CA GLN A 157 8.96 -9.31 17.74
C GLN A 157 7.86 -9.53 16.69
N MET A 158 7.97 -10.64 15.95
CA MET A 158 6.96 -11.09 14.99
C MET A 158 5.97 -12.02 15.67
N VAL A 159 4.67 -11.79 15.49
CA VAL A 159 3.59 -12.58 16.09
C VAL A 159 2.60 -13.02 15.03
N ASP A 160 2.44 -14.34 14.90
CA ASP A 160 1.47 -14.93 13.98
C ASP A 160 0.06 -14.95 14.58
N GLN A 161 -0.93 -14.61 13.76
CA GLN A 161 -2.33 -14.53 14.14
C GLN A 161 -3.23 -15.09 13.02
N TRP A 162 -4.33 -15.72 13.43
CA TRP A 162 -5.35 -16.20 12.50
C TRP A 162 -6.39 -15.12 12.26
N GLU A 163 -6.33 -14.50 11.10
CA GLU A 163 -7.22 -13.41 10.70
C GLU A 163 -8.44 -13.98 9.96
N PRO A 164 -9.68 -13.72 10.41
CA PRO A 164 -10.87 -14.14 9.69
C PRO A 164 -11.02 -13.38 8.38
N VAL A 165 -11.36 -14.10 7.30
CA VAL A 165 -11.53 -13.50 5.97
C VAL A 165 -12.80 -13.97 5.28
N THR A 166 -13.33 -13.06 4.47
CA THR A 166 -14.46 -13.22 3.55
C THR A 166 -14.07 -12.60 2.20
N LEU A 167 -14.89 -12.81 1.18
CA LEU A 167 -14.68 -12.18 -0.13
C LEU A 167 -14.65 -10.65 -0.05
N GLU A 168 -15.41 -10.06 0.87
CA GLU A 168 -15.51 -8.61 1.06
C GLU A 168 -14.36 -8.03 1.88
N SER A 169 -13.75 -8.83 2.77
CA SER A 169 -12.69 -8.33 3.65
C SER A 169 -11.32 -8.27 2.98
N VAL A 170 -11.11 -9.02 1.89
CA VAL A 170 -9.85 -9.05 1.16
C VAL A 170 -9.97 -8.22 -0.12
N LYS A 171 -9.20 -7.14 -0.23
CA LYS A 171 -9.24 -6.22 -1.37
C LYS A 171 -7.85 -5.95 -1.94
N THR A 172 -7.72 -5.88 -3.26
CA THR A 172 -6.54 -5.29 -3.90
C THR A 172 -6.59 -3.76 -3.77
N PRO A 173 -5.46 -3.04 -3.93
CA PRO A 173 -5.48 -1.59 -3.96
C PRO A 173 -6.46 -1.02 -4.99
N LEU A 174 -6.53 -1.59 -6.19
CA LEU A 174 -7.48 -1.15 -7.22
C LEU A 174 -8.92 -1.26 -6.74
N GLU A 175 -9.31 -2.41 -6.19
CA GLU A 175 -10.67 -2.65 -5.65
C GLU A 175 -11.01 -1.70 -4.49
N VAL A 176 -10.01 -1.30 -3.68
CA VAL A 176 -10.21 -0.30 -2.63
C VAL A 176 -10.66 1.04 -3.24
N TYR A 177 -9.95 1.54 -4.25
CA TYR A 177 -10.32 2.83 -4.86
C TYR A 177 -11.61 2.76 -5.68
N GLU A 178 -11.90 1.64 -6.34
CA GLU A 178 -13.19 1.42 -6.99
C GLU A 178 -14.34 1.47 -5.96
N THR A 179 -14.15 0.84 -4.78
CA THR A 179 -15.12 0.91 -3.69
C THR A 179 -15.31 2.34 -3.20
N LEU A 180 -14.22 3.10 -2.99
CA LEU A 180 -14.27 4.50 -2.56
C LEU A 180 -14.99 5.40 -3.58
N GLN A 181 -14.79 5.15 -4.88
CA GLN A 181 -15.51 5.86 -5.94
C GLN A 181 -17.02 5.60 -5.87
N LEU A 182 -17.44 4.35 -5.63
CA LEU A 182 -18.84 3.99 -5.42
C LEU A 182 -19.44 4.62 -4.15
N GLU A 183 -18.63 4.79 -3.11
CA GLU A 183 -18.97 5.53 -1.88
C GLU A 183 -19.08 7.06 -2.10
N GLY A 184 -18.72 7.56 -3.29
CA GLY A 184 -18.86 8.96 -3.68
C GLY A 184 -17.60 9.81 -3.48
N PHE A 185 -16.45 9.20 -3.16
CA PHE A 185 -15.18 9.89 -3.16
C PHE A 185 -14.75 10.22 -4.60
N TYR A 186 -14.32 11.46 -4.81
CA TYR A 186 -13.90 11.94 -6.14
C TYR A 186 -12.39 11.74 -6.33
N VAL A 187 -11.98 10.47 -6.37
CA VAL A 187 -10.58 10.03 -6.44
C VAL A 187 -10.37 9.08 -7.62
N ASP A 188 -9.33 9.29 -8.41
CA ASP A 188 -8.80 8.31 -9.36
C ASP A 188 -7.60 7.57 -8.75
N TYR A 189 -7.36 6.34 -9.22
CA TYR A 189 -6.24 5.54 -8.79
C TYR A 189 -5.30 5.21 -9.95
N GLU A 190 -4.01 5.37 -9.70
CA GLU A 190 -2.95 5.02 -10.64
C GLU A 190 -1.83 4.26 -9.92
N ARG A 191 -1.18 3.32 -10.62
CA ARG A 191 -0.09 2.51 -10.07
C ARG A 191 1.15 2.68 -10.94
N VAL A 192 2.18 3.31 -10.39
CA VAL A 192 3.45 3.58 -11.06
C VAL A 192 4.56 2.92 -10.24
N PRO A 193 4.80 1.60 -10.39
CA PRO A 193 5.79 0.90 -9.60
C PRO A 193 7.20 1.46 -9.87
N ILE A 194 7.86 1.95 -8.82
CA ILE A 194 9.24 2.44 -8.85
C ILE A 194 10.08 1.48 -8.00
N THR A 195 11.26 1.13 -8.49
CA THR A 195 12.15 0.20 -7.80
C THR A 195 12.74 0.82 -6.54
N ASP A 196 12.48 0.16 -5.41
CA ASP A 196 12.98 0.57 -4.10
C ASP A 196 14.50 0.30 -4.04
N GLU A 197 15.22 1.03 -3.19
CA GLU A 197 16.67 0.96 -2.95
C GLU A 197 17.62 1.84 -3.80
N LYS A 198 17.13 2.63 -4.77
CA LYS A 198 17.95 3.68 -5.40
C LYS A 198 17.16 4.97 -5.56
N SER A 199 17.85 6.11 -5.62
CA SER A 199 17.24 7.36 -6.10
C SER A 199 16.44 7.05 -7.38
N PRO A 200 15.21 7.57 -7.53
CA PRO A 200 14.46 7.37 -8.77
C PRO A 200 15.35 7.65 -9.98
N LYS A 201 15.30 6.81 -11.00
CA LYS A 201 16.07 7.01 -12.24
C LYS A 201 15.34 8.03 -13.11
N GLU A 202 16.03 8.70 -14.03
CA GLU A 202 15.44 9.66 -14.98
C GLU A 202 14.17 9.11 -15.67
N LEU A 203 14.15 7.81 -16.00
CA LEU A 203 12.97 7.15 -16.56
C LEU A 203 11.77 7.11 -15.59
N ASP A 204 11.99 6.97 -14.29
CA ASP A 204 10.91 7.02 -13.28
C ASP A 204 10.32 8.44 -13.21
N PHE A 205 11.17 9.45 -13.36
CA PHE A 205 10.75 10.85 -13.49
C PHE A 205 9.93 11.08 -14.76
N ASP A 206 10.36 10.53 -15.90
CA ASP A 206 9.63 10.63 -17.17
C ASP A 206 8.26 9.94 -17.10
N ILE A 207 8.18 8.75 -16.50
CA ILE A 207 6.91 8.04 -16.30
C ILE A 207 5.97 8.87 -15.42
N LEU A 208 6.47 9.44 -14.34
CA LEU A 208 5.69 10.34 -13.49
C LEU A 208 5.25 11.58 -14.28
N LEU A 209 6.15 12.26 -14.98
CA LEU A 209 5.83 13.44 -15.79
C LEU A 209 4.81 13.13 -16.88
N TRP A 210 4.92 12.00 -17.57
CA TRP A 210 3.96 11.59 -18.59
C TRP A 210 2.60 11.29 -17.99
N THR A 211 2.58 10.57 -16.86
CA THR A 211 1.35 10.29 -16.11
C THR A 211 0.69 11.60 -15.69
N LEU A 212 1.47 12.59 -15.23
CA LEU A 212 0.96 13.89 -14.81
C LEU A 212 0.54 14.78 -16.00
N ASN A 213 1.29 14.80 -17.10
CA ASN A 213 1.03 15.64 -18.28
C ASN A 213 -0.18 15.15 -19.10
N GLY A 214 -0.51 13.86 -19.05
CA GLY A 214 -1.72 13.30 -19.69
C GLY A 214 -3.00 13.58 -18.92
N LEU A 215 -2.91 14.16 -17.72
CA LEU A 215 -4.01 14.31 -16.79
C LEU A 215 -4.33 15.79 -16.60
N VAL A 216 -5.56 16.21 -16.96
CA VAL A 216 -6.12 17.52 -16.55
C VAL A 216 -6.51 17.42 -15.08
N VAL A 217 -5.54 17.23 -14.20
CA VAL A 217 -5.74 17.04 -12.76
C VAL A 217 -5.42 18.34 -12.04
N THR A 218 -6.42 18.88 -11.34
CA THR A 218 -6.27 20.17 -10.64
C THR A 218 -5.44 20.03 -9.36
N ARG A 219 -5.31 18.82 -8.77
CA ARG A 219 -4.58 18.52 -7.52
C ARG A 219 -4.15 17.04 -7.46
N ILE A 220 -2.89 16.76 -7.14
CA ILE A 220 -2.28 15.42 -7.24
C ILE A 220 -1.91 14.92 -5.84
N SER A 221 -2.50 13.82 -5.35
CA SER A 221 -2.12 13.23 -4.05
C SER A 221 -1.19 12.04 -4.28
N LEU A 222 -0.02 12.09 -3.66
CA LEU A 222 1.14 11.27 -3.96
C LEU A 222 1.88 10.75 -2.72
N PHE A 223 1.63 9.47 -2.41
CA PHE A 223 2.61 8.36 -2.30
C PHE A 223 2.57 7.56 -1.00
N GLY A 224 2.40 6.24 -1.13
CA GLY A 224 2.65 5.23 -0.11
C GLY A 224 4.00 4.56 -0.28
N VAL A 225 5.05 5.11 0.34
CA VAL A 225 6.36 4.45 0.46
C VAL A 225 6.49 3.84 1.86
N GLN A 226 7.06 2.64 1.95
CA GLN A 226 7.14 1.85 3.17
C GLN A 226 8.02 2.49 4.26
N ASN A 227 9.07 3.23 3.88
CA ASN A 227 9.99 3.89 4.81
C ASN A 227 10.25 5.36 4.40
N TYR A 228 9.70 6.31 5.15
CA TYR A 228 10.05 7.74 5.03
C TYR A 228 11.32 8.11 5.81
N GLY A 229 12.28 7.17 5.87
CA GLY A 229 13.57 7.37 6.52
C GLY A 229 14.41 8.43 5.82
N ASP A 230 14.32 8.52 4.48
CA ASP A 230 15.12 9.46 3.70
C ASP A 230 14.32 10.26 2.68
N ASN A 231 14.61 11.55 2.69
CA ASN A 231 14.05 12.67 1.94
C ASN A 231 14.00 12.51 0.39
N LEU A 232 14.48 11.42 -0.20
CA LEU A 232 14.82 11.34 -1.63
C LEU A 232 13.62 11.27 -2.56
N VAL A 233 12.61 10.44 -2.29
CA VAL A 233 11.41 10.37 -3.14
C VAL A 233 10.56 11.62 -3.00
N TYR A 234 10.45 12.17 -1.78
CA TYR A 234 9.79 13.46 -1.52
C TYR A 234 10.50 14.61 -2.24
N ARG A 235 11.84 14.69 -2.17
CA ARG A 235 12.63 15.72 -2.86
C ARG A 235 12.61 15.55 -4.38
N ALA A 236 12.65 14.31 -4.88
CA ALA A 236 12.53 14.00 -6.30
C ALA A 236 11.20 14.53 -6.85
N VAL A 237 10.11 14.30 -6.12
CA VAL A 237 8.78 14.70 -6.58
C VAL A 237 8.51 16.18 -6.33
N HIS A 238 8.99 16.73 -5.22
CA HIS A 238 8.98 18.17 -5.01
C HIS A 238 9.76 18.89 -6.13
N GLY A 239 10.90 18.35 -6.55
CA GLY A 239 11.68 18.86 -7.69
C GLY A 239 10.91 18.76 -9.01
N LEU A 240 10.25 17.63 -9.28
CA LEU A 240 9.42 17.44 -10.47
C LEU A 240 8.29 18.46 -10.60
N VAL A 241 7.55 18.67 -9.52
CA VAL A 241 6.37 19.53 -9.53
C VAL A 241 6.75 21.02 -9.57
N GLN A 242 8.00 21.38 -9.27
CA GLN A 242 8.51 22.74 -9.49
C GLN A 242 8.93 23.05 -10.94
N VAL A 243 9.09 22.01 -11.79
CA VAL A 243 9.55 22.14 -13.18
C VAL A 243 8.39 22.07 -14.20
N VAL A 244 7.21 21.59 -13.76
CA VAL A 244 5.93 21.61 -14.50
C VAL A 244 5.12 22.83 -14.11
#